data_AF-A0A1H9RXI9-F1
#
_entry.id   AF-A0A1H9RXI9-F1
#
_cell.length_a   1.000
_cell.length_b   1.000
_cell.length_c   1.000
_cell.angle_alpha   90.00
_cell.angle_beta   90.00
_cell.angle_gamma   90.00
#
_symmetry.space_group_name_H-M   'P 1'
#
loop_
_entity.id
_entity.type
_entity.pdbx_description
1 polymer ?
#
loop_
_entity_poly.entity_id
_entity_poly.type
_entity_poly.pdbx_seq_one_letter_code
_entity_poly.pdbx_strand_id
1 'polypeptide(L)'
;MVALKLKEMSKQERINIIIVFALLGAAVAVGIFVGTNEEWIASRNFTAGYMAGSLLAAVVLFSIYRSIAFIFEKMGGSHKK
;
A
#
# COMPACT_ATOMS: atom_id res chain seq x y z
N MET A 1 18.21 -3.71 18.46
CA MET A 1 18.03 -5.02 17.80
C MET A 1 17.46 -4.93 16.38
N VAL A 2 16.58 -3.97 16.06
CA VAL A 2 16.03 -3.76 14.69
C VAL A 2 17.10 -3.25 13.69
N ALA A 3 17.97 -2.32 14.10
CA ALA A 3 18.97 -1.72 13.22
C ALA A 3 20.03 -2.70 12.67
N LEU A 4 20.37 -3.75 13.42
CA LEU A 4 21.34 -4.77 12.99
C LEU A 4 20.76 -5.71 11.92
N LYS A 5 19.48 -6.08 12.02
CA LYS A 5 18.78 -6.87 10.99
C LYS A 5 18.62 -6.13 9.66
N LEU A 6 18.56 -4.79 9.68
CA LEU A 6 18.45 -3.99 8.46
C LEU A 6 19.75 -3.96 7.63
N LYS A 7 20.88 -4.33 8.24
CA LYS A 7 22.21 -4.32 7.60
C LYS A 7 22.51 -5.60 6.83
N GLU A 8 21.86 -6.72 7.19
CA GLU A 8 22.02 -8.02 6.53
C GLU A 8 20.91 -8.33 5.50
N MET A 9 20.00 -7.38 5.26
CA MET A 9 18.92 -7.56 4.28
C MET A 9 19.42 -7.54 2.85
N SER A 10 18.90 -8.46 2.04
CA SER A 10 19.11 -8.46 0.59
C SER A 10 18.53 -7.20 -0.05
N LYS A 11 19.09 -6.79 -1.21
CA LYS A 11 18.57 -5.64 -1.97
C LYS A 11 17.08 -5.77 -2.27
N GLN A 12 16.60 -7.00 -2.50
CA GLN A 12 15.21 -7.30 -2.78
C GLN A 12 14.30 -7.07 -1.56
N GLU A 13 14.73 -7.48 -0.36
CA GLU A 13 13.97 -7.23 0.88
C GLU A 13 13.91 -5.74 1.20
N ARG A 14 15.00 -4.99 0.96
CA ARG A 14 15.00 -3.52 1.10
C ARG A 14 13.97 -2.87 0.18
N ILE A 15 13.93 -3.28 -1.09
CA ILE A 15 12.96 -2.76 -2.06
C ILE A 15 11.53 -3.11 -1.62
N ASN A 16 11.29 -4.33 -1.18
CA ASN A 16 9.97 -4.76 -0.68
C ASN A 16 9.53 -3.92 0.53
N ILE A 17 10.43 -3.65 1.48
CA ILE A 17 10.13 -2.79 2.63
C ILE A 17 9.77 -1.38 2.17
N ILE A 18 10.55 -0.78 1.27
CA ILE A 18 10.29 0.57 0.75
C ILE A 18 8.92 0.62 0.06
N ILE A 19 8.59 -0.38 -0.76
CA ILE A 19 7.29 -0.48 -1.42
C ILE A 19 6.18 -0.57 -0.37
N VAL A 20 6.30 -1.44 0.63
CA VAL A 20 5.28 -1.58 1.69
C VAL A 20 5.08 -0.26 2.46
N PHE A 21 6.15 0.43 2.83
CA PHE A 21 6.06 1.72 3.52
C PHE A 21 5.44 2.81 2.63
N ALA A 22 5.76 2.83 1.34
CA ALA A 22 5.15 3.75 0.39
C ALA A 22 3.64 3.49 0.24
N LEU A 23 3.24 2.23 0.18
CA LEU A 23 1.83 1.83 0.10
C LEU A 23 1.07 2.21 1.38
N LEU A 24 1.65 1.95 2.56
CA LEU A 24 1.04 2.32 3.83
C LEU A 24 0.92 3.84 3.99
N GLY A 25 1.96 4.58 3.60
CA GLY A 25 1.93 6.05 3.61
C GLY A 25 0.85 6.62 2.69
N ALA A 26 0.72 6.07 1.47
CA ALA A 26 -0.33 6.45 0.54
C ALA A 26 -1.73 6.15 1.08
N ALA A 27 -1.92 4.99 1.73
CA ALA A 27 -3.20 4.63 2.34
C ALA A 27 -3.62 5.59 3.47
N VAL A 28 -2.68 5.98 4.33
CA VAL A 28 -2.94 6.95 5.41
C VAL A 28 -3.27 8.33 4.82
N ALA A 29 -2.54 8.79 3.81
CA ALA A 29 -2.81 10.07 3.17
C ALA A 29 -4.21 10.14 2.54
N VAL A 30 -4.64 9.07 1.87
CA VAL A 30 -6.00 8.96 1.31
C VAL A 30 -7.04 8.91 2.42
N GLY A 31 -6.79 8.16 3.50
CA GLY A 31 -7.69 8.12 4.66
C GLY A 31 -7.89 9.50 5.30
N ILE A 32 -6.81 10.28 5.45
CA ILE A 32 -6.89 11.66 5.94
C ILE A 32 -7.72 12.50 4.98
N PHE A 33 -7.42 12.48 3.68
CA PHE A 33 -8.11 13.27 2.66
C PHE A 33 -9.63 13.00 2.63
N VAL A 34 -10.03 11.72 2.65
CA VAL A 34 -11.44 11.31 2.68
C VAL A 34 -12.10 11.67 4.00
N GLY A 35 -11.42 11.46 5.13
CA GLY A 35 -11.95 11.80 6.46
C GLY A 35 -12.19 13.29 6.64
N THR A 36 -11.34 14.15 6.09
CA THR A 36 -11.47 15.62 6.15
C THR A 36 -12.49 16.21 5.19
N ASN A 37 -13.05 15.40 4.27
CA ASN A 37 -13.98 15.90 3.27
C ASN A 37 -15.39 16.01 3.85
N GLU A 38 -15.75 17.21 4.33
CA GLU A 38 -17.02 17.46 5.02
C GLU A 38 -18.26 17.30 4.11
N GLU A 39 -18.09 17.36 2.78
CA GLU A 39 -19.19 17.13 1.82
C GLU A 39 -19.57 15.65 1.76
N TRP A 40 -18.60 14.76 1.93
CA TRP A 40 -18.82 13.31 1.83
C TRP A 40 -19.02 12.69 3.21
N ILE A 41 -18.40 13.26 4.24
CA ILE A 41 -18.38 12.73 5.60
C ILE A 41 -18.57 13.89 6.56
N ALA A 42 -19.72 13.95 7.22
CA ALA A 42 -19.97 14.92 8.27
C ALA A 42 -18.84 14.87 9.32
N SER A 43 -18.36 16.04 9.79
CA SER A 43 -17.23 16.16 10.72
C SER A 43 -17.35 15.25 11.97
N ARG A 44 -18.58 14.97 12.45
CA ARG A 44 -18.85 14.03 13.55
C ARG A 44 -18.45 12.57 13.25
N ASN A 45 -18.35 12.21 11.98
CA ASN A 45 -18.06 10.87 11.46
C ASN A 45 -16.64 10.77 10.88
N PHE A 46 -15.76 11.74 11.17
CA PHE A 46 -14.38 11.78 10.71
C PHE A 46 -13.65 10.45 10.87
N THR A 47 -13.75 9.81 12.04
CA THR A 47 -13.09 8.52 12.32
C THR A 47 -13.59 7.40 11.41
N ALA A 48 -14.89 7.34 11.15
CA ALA A 48 -15.47 6.36 10.22
C ALA A 48 -14.98 6.60 8.79
N GLY A 49 -14.87 7.87 8.39
CA GLY A 49 -14.33 8.26 7.10
C GLY A 49 -12.85 7.94 6.90
N TYR A 50 -12.05 8.23 7.92
CA TYR A 50 -10.64 7.88 7.95
C TYR A 50 -10.43 6.36 7.84
N MET A 51 -11.21 5.57 8.59
CA MET A 51 -11.14 4.10 8.55
C MET A 51 -11.57 3.55 7.19
N ALA A 52 -12.70 4.02 6.65
CA ALA A 52 -13.19 3.59 5.34
C ALA A 52 -12.22 3.97 4.21
N GLY A 53 -11.71 5.20 4.20
CA GLY A 53 -10.75 5.68 3.21
C GLY A 53 -9.43 4.91 3.27
N SER A 54 -8.90 4.66 4.48
CA SER A 54 -7.67 3.88 4.67
C SER A 54 -7.83 2.43 4.20
N LEU A 55 -8.97 1.79 4.53
CA LEU A 55 -9.27 0.42 4.09
C LEU A 55 -9.40 0.34 2.57
N LEU A 56 -10.13 1.27 1.97
CA LEU A 56 -10.36 1.30 0.52
C LEU A 56 -9.05 1.55 -0.24
N ALA A 57 -8.20 2.44 0.27
CA ALA A 57 -6.86 2.65 -0.28
C ALA A 57 -5.99 1.38 -0.18
N ALA A 58 -6.02 0.68 0.96
CA ALA A 58 -5.29 -0.59 1.12
C ALA A 58 -5.77 -1.66 0.12
N VAL A 59 -7.08 -1.79 -0.10
CA VAL A 59 -7.67 -2.73 -1.08
C VAL A 59 -7.24 -2.38 -2.51
N VAL A 60 -7.29 -1.10 -2.89
CA VAL A 60 -6.88 -0.63 -4.22
C VAL A 60 -5.40 -0.90 -4.45
N LEU A 61 -4.55 -0.53 -3.49
CA LEU A 61 -3.11 -0.74 -3.56
C LEU A 61 -2.74 -2.23 -3.64
N PHE A 62 -3.40 -3.08 -2.85
CA PHE A 62 -3.21 -4.52 -2.91
C PHE A 62 -3.64 -5.09 -4.26
N SER A 63 -4.76 -4.61 -4.82
CA SER A 63 -5.25 -5.01 -6.14
C SER A 63 -4.28 -4.62 -7.25
N ILE A 64 -3.70 -3.42 -7.18
CA ILE A 64 -2.65 -2.96 -8.10
C ILE A 64 -1.41 -3.85 -7.99
N TYR A 65 -0.92 -4.09 -6.77
CA TYR A 65 0.23 -4.97 -6.54
C TYR A 65 0.01 -6.37 -7.10
N ARG A 66 -1.14 -6.99 -6.82
CA ARG A 66 -1.50 -8.32 -7.34
C ARG A 66 -1.61 -8.33 -8.87
N SER A 67 -2.18 -7.29 -9.46
CA SER A 67 -2.31 -7.17 -10.92
C SER A 67 -0.94 -7.05 -11.59
N ILE A 68 -0.05 -6.20 -11.05
CA ILE A 68 1.33 -6.07 -11.52
C ILE A 68 2.06 -7.40 -11.37
N ALA A 69 2.03 -8.03 -10.20
CA ALA A 69 2.69 -9.31 -9.95
C ALA A 69 2.21 -10.40 -10.92
N PHE A 70 0.90 -10.48 -11.19
CA PHE A 70 0.32 -11.41 -12.15
C PHE A 70 0.82 -11.16 -13.59
N ILE A 71 0.87 -9.90 -14.02
CA ILE A 71 1.38 -9.54 -15.35
C ILE A 71 2.86 -9.91 -15.47
N PHE A 72 3.68 -9.60 -14.46
CA PHE A 72 5.10 -9.95 -14.45
C PHE A 72 5.34 -11.46 -14.42
N GLU A 73 4.55 -12.23 -13.68
CA GLU A 73 4.61 -13.70 -13.69
C GLU A 73 4.29 -14.26 -15.08
N LYS A 74 3.23 -13.75 -15.72
CA LYS A 74 2.83 -14.18 -17.06
C LYS A 74 3.82 -13.76 -18.15
N MET A 75 4.47 -12.61 -18.03
CA MET A 75 5.51 -12.15 -18.96
C MET A 75 6.85 -12.86 -18.72
N GLY A 76 7.26 -13.06 -17.47
CA GLY A 76 8.49 -13.77 -17.09
C GLY A 76 8.42 -15.28 -17.38
N GLY A 77 7.22 -15.86 -17.38
CA GLY A 77 6.96 -17.24 -17.80
C GLY A 77 7.15 -17.50 -19.31
N SER A 78 7.30 -16.46 -20.15
CA SER A 78 7.53 -16.61 -21.59
C SER A 78 9.01 -16.71 -21.97
N HIS A 79 9.95 -16.72 -21.01
CA HIS A 79 11.40 -16.83 -21.25
C HIS A 79 12.02 -18.12 -20.70
N LYS A 80 11.19 -19.13 -20.40
CA LYS A 80 11.62 -20.51 -20.19
C LYS A 80 10.79 -21.47 -21.02
N LYS A 81 10.97 -21.42 -22.34
CA LYS A 81 10.80 -22.58 -23.23
C LYS A 81 11.85 -22.53 -24.32
#